data_AF-A0A2N6G0J0-F1
#
_entry.id   AF-A0A2N6G0J0-F1
#
_cell.length_a   1.000
_cell.length_b   1.000
_cell.length_c   1.000
_cell.angle_alpha   90.00
_cell.angle_beta   90.00
_cell.angle_gamma   90.00
#
_symmetry.space_group_name_H-M   'P 1'
#
loop_
_entity.id
_entity.type
_entity.pdbx_description
1 polymer ?
#
loop_
_entity_poly.entity_id
_entity_poly.type
_entity_poly.pdbx_seq_one_letter_code
_entity_poly.pdbx_strand_id
1 'polypeptide(L)'
;MGNIDYFFSRLIRFSILFFILYLIFTNFGTFLIVISVIAVLIFFFIYTKVKKIKEQARTQGFEFHFNGRNFKQGNNQGFKFNYEDFQNGNFKAQPSHNEVQKAKDFFGFTSEPTREEIKKRYKELAKKYHPDINNHGDDLMQELNHHKDVLLNIYK
;
A
#
# COMPACT_ATOMS: atom_id res chain seq x y z
N MET A 1 12.00 -27.75 -79.33
CA MET A 1 11.93 -26.37 -78.80
C MET A 1 13.35 -25.91 -78.56
N GLY A 2 13.76 -24.82 -79.20
CA GLY A 2 15.17 -24.40 -79.19
C GLY A 2 15.59 -23.85 -77.83
N ASN A 3 16.91 -23.81 -77.59
CA ASN A 3 17.48 -23.16 -76.40
C ASN A 3 17.01 -21.70 -76.24
N ILE A 4 16.65 -21.05 -77.35
CA ILE A 4 16.10 -19.69 -77.42
C ILE A 4 14.68 -19.62 -76.83
N ASP A 5 13.81 -20.58 -77.16
CA ASP A 5 12.43 -20.62 -76.64
C ASP A 5 12.42 -20.82 -75.12
N TYR A 6 13.32 -21.68 -74.63
CA TYR A 6 13.50 -21.91 -73.19
C TYR A 6 13.99 -20.64 -72.48
N PHE A 7 14.98 -19.95 -73.07
CA PHE A 7 15.48 -18.68 -72.53
C PHE A 7 14.39 -17.61 -72.45
N PHE A 8 13.59 -17.44 -73.51
CA PHE A 8 12.47 -16.50 -73.53
C PHE A 8 11.40 -16.82 -72.49
N SER A 9 11.02 -18.10 -72.36
CA SER A 9 10.03 -18.51 -71.35
C SER A 9 10.50 -18.23 -69.92
N ARG A 10 11.81 -18.39 -69.66
CA ARG A 10 12.44 -18.11 -68.37
C ARG A 10 12.51 -16.60 -68.11
N LEU A 11 12.84 -15.82 -69.13
CA LEU A 11 12.89 -14.36 -69.06
C LEU A 11 11.51 -13.77 -68.71
N ILE A 12 10.45 -14.23 -69.40
CA ILE A 12 9.07 -13.78 -69.16
C ILE A 12 8.63 -14.06 -67.72
N ARG A 13 8.93 -15.26 -67.19
CA ARG A 13 8.59 -15.62 -65.81
C ARG A 13 9.30 -14.73 -64.79
N PHE A 14 10.58 -14.43 -65.00
CA PHE A 14 11.32 -13.52 -64.12
C PHE A 14 10.79 -12.08 -64.24
N SER A 15 10.47 -11.59 -65.43
CA SER A 15 9.90 -10.26 -65.62
C SER A 15 8.57 -10.09 -64.88
N ILE A 16 7.69 -11.09 -64.91
CA ILE A 16 6.43 -11.07 -64.17
C ILE A 16 6.69 -11.05 -62.65
N LEU A 17 7.62 -11.87 -62.17
CA LEU A 17 7.98 -11.91 -60.74
C LEU A 17 8.50 -10.55 -60.27
N PHE A 18 9.44 -9.94 -61.00
CA PHE A 18 9.98 -8.62 -60.67
C PHE A 18 8.93 -7.52 -60.78
N PHE A 19 7.99 -7.61 -61.71
CA PHE A 19 6.89 -6.66 -61.83
C PHE A 19 5.92 -6.72 -60.63
N ILE A 20 5.56 -7.92 -60.18
CA ILE A 20 4.75 -8.12 -58.96
C ILE A 20 5.51 -7.59 -57.74
N LEU A 21 6.80 -7.93 -57.63
CA LEU A 21 7.65 -7.47 -56.55
C LEU A 21 7.82 -5.94 -56.56
N TYR A 22 7.91 -5.32 -57.74
CA TYR A 22 7.94 -3.87 -57.91
C TYR A 22 6.63 -3.21 -57.48
N LEU A 23 5.47 -3.78 -57.82
CA LEU A 23 4.17 -3.29 -57.36
C LEU A 23 4.05 -3.39 -55.83
N ILE A 24 4.55 -4.47 -55.24
CA ILE A 24 4.61 -4.63 -53.78
C ILE A 24 5.56 -3.59 -53.18
N PHE A 25 6.83 -3.53 -53.58
CA PHE A 25 7.81 -2.60 -52.99
C PHE A 25 7.45 -1.12 -53.18
N THR A 26 6.92 -0.75 -54.35
CA THR A 26 6.50 0.64 -54.63
C THR A 26 5.36 1.08 -53.70
N ASN A 27 4.42 0.19 -53.40
CA ASN A 27 3.33 0.47 -52.46
C ASN A 27 3.71 0.16 -50.99
N PHE A 28 4.68 -0.70 -50.75
CA PHE A 28 5.15 -1.06 -49.41
C PHE A 28 5.98 0.07 -48.80
N GLY A 29 6.80 0.76 -49.61
CA GLY A 29 7.53 1.94 -49.17
C GLY A 29 6.60 3.06 -48.70
N THR A 30 5.55 3.36 -49.47
CA THR A 30 4.54 4.36 -49.08
C THR A 30 3.74 3.91 -47.86
N PHE A 31 3.40 2.63 -47.75
CA PHE A 31 2.76 2.05 -46.57
C PHE A 31 3.61 2.23 -45.29
N LEU A 32 4.91 1.97 -45.35
CA LEU A 32 5.82 2.17 -44.21
C LEU A 32 5.94 3.65 -43.81
N ILE A 33 5.98 4.56 -44.79
CA ILE A 33 5.97 6.01 -44.53
C ILE A 33 4.69 6.43 -43.82
N VAL A 34 3.52 5.94 -44.27
CA VAL A 34 2.23 6.24 -43.64
C VAL A 34 2.18 5.73 -42.20
N ILE A 35 2.63 4.49 -41.94
CA ILE A 35 2.70 3.95 -40.57
C ILE A 35 3.63 4.79 -39.69
N SER A 36 4.80 5.16 -40.20
CA SER A 36 5.77 5.97 -39.47
C SER A 36 5.19 7.34 -39.08
N VAL A 37 4.50 8.01 -40.01
CA VAL A 37 3.83 9.29 -39.74
C VAL A 37 2.73 9.13 -38.68
N ILE A 38 1.90 8.09 -38.79
CA ILE A 38 0.84 7.81 -37.80
C ILE A 38 1.45 7.54 -36.41
N ALA A 39 2.51 6.75 -36.34
CA ALA A 39 3.20 6.44 -35.08
C ALA A 39 3.78 7.71 -34.42
N VAL A 40 4.39 8.60 -35.21
CA VAL A 40 4.90 9.89 -34.71
C VAL A 40 3.77 10.78 -34.20
N LEU A 41 2.63 10.84 -34.90
CA LEU A 41 1.46 11.61 -34.45
C LEU A 41 0.87 11.08 -33.15
N ILE A 42 0.74 9.76 -33.01
CA ILE A 42 0.28 9.11 -31.78
C ILE A 42 1.25 9.39 -30.63
N PHE A 43 2.55 9.21 -30.87
CA PHE A 43 3.59 9.49 -29.88
C PHE A 43 3.55 10.95 -29.42
N PHE A 44 3.45 11.89 -30.36
CA PHE A 44 3.33 13.31 -30.07
C PHE A 44 2.07 13.62 -29.25
N PHE A 45 0.92 13.02 -29.60
CA PHE A 45 -0.32 13.20 -28.85
C PHE A 45 -0.18 12.73 -27.39
N ILE A 46 0.36 11.53 -27.16
CA ILE A 46 0.60 11.01 -25.81
C ILE A 46 1.58 11.90 -25.04
N TYR A 47 2.69 12.27 -25.69
CA TYR A 47 3.70 13.15 -25.09
C TYR A 47 3.10 14.48 -24.63
N THR A 48 2.25 15.12 -25.45
CA THR A 48 1.62 16.38 -25.08
C THR A 48 0.65 16.25 -23.90
N LYS A 49 -0.09 15.13 -23.78
CA LYS A 49 -1.00 14.87 -22.66
C LYS A 49 -0.23 14.62 -21.37
N VAL A 50 0.79 13.76 -21.42
CA VAL A 50 1.64 13.44 -20.27
C VAL A 50 2.37 14.68 -19.77
N LYS A 51 2.92 15.50 -20.69
CA LYS A 51 3.58 16.76 -20.33
C LYS A 51 2.64 17.70 -19.58
N LYS A 52 1.40 17.88 -20.07
CA LYS A 52 0.37 18.74 -19.41
C LYS A 52 0.02 18.25 -18.00
N ILE A 53 -0.16 16.93 -17.81
CA ILE A 53 -0.45 16.35 -16.49
C ILE A 53 0.71 16.57 -15.54
N LYS A 54 1.96 16.35 -15.99
CA LYS A 54 3.15 16.55 -15.16
C LYS A 54 3.34 18.02 -14.77
N GLU A 55 3.00 18.94 -15.65
CA GLU A 55 3.09 20.38 -15.40
C GLU A 55 1.98 20.86 -14.44
N GLN A 56 0.76 20.36 -14.60
CA GLN A 56 -0.34 20.55 -13.64
C GLN A 56 -0.01 19.98 -12.26
N ALA A 57 0.56 18.77 -12.18
CA ALA A 57 0.98 18.15 -10.92
C ALA A 57 2.18 18.86 -10.25
N ARG A 58 2.93 19.68 -10.99
CA ARG A 58 4.03 20.48 -10.46
C ARG A 58 3.54 21.83 -9.92
N THR A 59 2.46 22.39 -10.47
CA THR A 59 1.87 23.67 -10.03
C THR A 59 0.77 23.48 -8.98
N GLN A 60 0.00 22.40 -9.09
CA GLN A 60 -0.93 21.91 -8.07
C GLN A 60 -0.20 20.76 -7.39
N GLY A 61 0.48 21.00 -6.27
CA GLY A 61 1.13 19.93 -5.52
C GLY A 61 0.17 18.75 -5.33
N PHE A 62 0.67 17.52 -5.42
CA PHE A 62 -0.13 16.32 -5.18
C PHE A 62 -0.75 16.39 -3.78
N GLU A 63 -2.00 16.85 -3.68
CA GLU A 63 -2.74 16.91 -2.43
C GLU A 63 -3.47 15.57 -2.27
N PHE A 64 -2.88 14.68 -1.48
CA PHE A 64 -3.54 13.44 -1.07
C PHE A 64 -4.67 13.78 -0.10
N HIS A 65 -5.88 13.95 -0.62
CA HIS A 65 -7.08 14.15 0.19
C HIS A 65 -7.50 12.84 0.85
N PHE A 66 -6.97 12.59 2.05
CA PHE A 66 -7.42 11.50 2.90
C PHE A 66 -8.75 11.89 3.55
N ASN A 67 -9.86 11.47 2.95
CA ASN A 67 -11.19 11.85 3.42
C ASN A 67 -11.57 11.00 4.65
N GLY A 68 -11.29 11.52 5.86
CA GLY A 68 -11.58 10.86 7.14
C GLY A 68 -13.06 10.52 7.38
N ARG A 69 -13.98 11.00 6.54
CA ARG A 69 -15.39 10.57 6.53
C ARG A 69 -15.57 9.08 6.26
N ASN A 70 -14.69 8.47 5.45
CA ASN A 70 -14.74 7.03 5.18
C ASN A 70 -14.23 6.19 6.37
N PHE A 71 -13.43 6.77 7.26
CA PHE A 71 -12.98 6.13 8.50
C PHE A 71 -14.05 6.16 9.60
N LYS A 72 -14.92 7.18 9.61
CA LYS A 72 -16.01 7.27 10.58
C LYS A 72 -17.10 6.23 10.36
N GLN A 73 -17.28 5.75 9.13
CA GLN A 73 -18.36 4.83 8.79
C GLN A 73 -18.02 3.34 9.03
N GLY A 74 -16.74 2.99 9.19
CA GLY A 74 -16.32 1.63 9.56
C GLY A 74 -16.30 1.35 11.07
N ASN A 75 -16.60 2.34 11.90
CA ASN A 75 -16.24 2.32 13.32
C ASN A 75 -17.33 1.77 14.25
N ASN A 76 -17.99 0.68 13.85
CA ASN A 76 -18.99 -0.03 14.67
C ASN A 76 -18.37 -1.11 15.58
N GLN A 77 -17.04 -1.12 15.77
CA GLN A 77 -16.33 -2.15 16.55
C GLN A 77 -15.18 -1.59 17.43
N GLY A 78 -15.38 -0.43 18.04
CA GLY A 78 -14.58 -0.01 19.21
C GLY A 78 -13.19 0.59 18.96
N PHE A 79 -12.78 0.83 17.71
CA PHE A 79 -11.49 1.46 17.41
C PHE A 79 -11.62 2.98 17.18
N LYS A 80 -11.68 3.77 18.25
CA LYS A 80 -11.66 5.24 18.15
C LYS A 80 -10.26 5.74 17.81
N PHE A 81 -10.01 6.02 16.54
CA PHE A 81 -8.83 6.78 16.11
C PHE A 81 -9.09 8.27 16.29
N ASN A 82 -8.29 8.90 17.17
CA ASN A 82 -8.36 10.32 17.46
C ASN A 82 -7.19 11.04 16.76
N TYR A 83 -7.50 11.96 15.86
CA TYR A 83 -6.50 12.63 15.02
C TYR A 83 -5.61 13.61 15.83
N GLU A 84 -6.17 14.21 16.88
CA GLU A 84 -5.44 15.10 17.80
C GLU A 84 -4.33 14.37 18.57
N ASP A 85 -4.54 13.08 18.90
CA ASP A 85 -3.53 12.26 19.61
C ASP A 85 -2.38 11.83 18.68
N PHE A 86 -2.64 11.71 17.37
CA PHE A 86 -1.62 11.47 16.33
C PHE A 86 -0.69 12.68 16.16
N GLN A 87 -1.27 13.88 16.15
CA GLN A 87 -0.52 15.13 15.95
C GLN A 87 0.35 15.49 17.16
N ASN A 88 -0.09 15.17 18.37
CA ASN A 88 0.66 15.38 19.61
C ASN A 88 1.63 14.24 19.97
N GLY A 89 1.78 13.23 19.11
CA GLY A 89 2.72 12.11 19.31
C GLY A 89 2.42 11.25 20.53
N ASN A 90 1.21 11.33 21.09
CA ASN A 90 0.86 10.75 22.38
C ASN A 90 -0.15 9.61 22.20
N PHE A 91 0.22 8.62 21.40
CA PHE A 91 -0.60 7.44 21.16
C PHE A 91 -0.68 6.57 22.42
N LYS A 92 -1.72 6.76 23.21
CA LYS A 92 -2.13 5.77 24.21
C LYS A 92 -3.16 4.87 23.55
N ALA A 93 -2.74 3.70 23.10
CA ALA A 93 -3.66 2.68 22.62
C ALA A 93 -4.72 2.43 23.69
N GLN A 94 -6.00 2.64 23.36
CA GLN A 94 -7.08 2.22 24.25
C GLN A 94 -6.99 0.70 24.38
N PRO A 95 -6.90 0.17 25.61
CA PRO A 95 -6.73 -1.25 25.81
C PRO A 95 -7.94 -2.00 25.26
N SER A 96 -7.68 -3.08 24.52
CA SER A 96 -8.71 -3.96 23.98
C SER A 96 -9.50 -4.58 25.15
N HIS A 97 -10.81 -4.82 24.98
CA HIS A 97 -11.62 -5.52 26.00
C HIS A 97 -10.98 -6.84 26.49
N ASN A 98 -10.23 -7.53 25.61
CA ASN A 98 -9.47 -8.73 25.96
C ASN A 98 -8.28 -8.46 26.90
N GLU A 99 -7.63 -7.30 26.79
CA GLU A 99 -6.52 -6.90 27.67
C GLU A 99 -7.01 -6.55 29.07
N VAL A 100 -8.23 -6.00 29.17
CA VAL A 100 -8.88 -5.72 30.46
C VAL A 100 -9.15 -7.01 31.23
N GLN A 101 -9.67 -8.03 30.54
CA GLN A 101 -9.94 -9.31 31.16
C GLN A 101 -8.64 -10.00 31.59
N LYS A 102 -7.62 -10.02 30.72
CA LYS A 102 -6.29 -10.54 31.08
C LYS A 102 -5.68 -9.81 32.29
N ALA A 103 -5.84 -8.48 32.36
CA ALA A 103 -5.37 -7.70 33.50
C ALA A 103 -6.13 -8.06 34.78
N LYS A 104 -7.45 -8.26 34.72
CA LYS A 104 -8.23 -8.72 35.89
C LYS A 104 -7.76 -10.11 36.35
N ASP A 105 -7.54 -11.02 35.42
CA ASP A 105 -7.08 -12.37 35.70
C ASP A 105 -5.67 -12.37 36.32
N PHE A 106 -4.76 -11.53 35.80
CA PHE A 106 -3.39 -11.37 36.32
C PHE A 106 -3.36 -10.86 37.76
N PHE A 107 -4.22 -9.89 38.08
CA PHE A 107 -4.36 -9.36 39.44
C PHE A 107 -5.25 -10.24 40.35
N GLY A 108 -5.93 -11.24 39.79
CA GLY A 108 -6.83 -12.15 40.52
C GLY A 108 -8.14 -11.49 40.97
N PHE A 109 -8.63 -10.50 40.23
CA PHE A 109 -9.91 -9.84 40.53
C PHE A 109 -11.07 -10.62 39.90
N THR A 110 -12.01 -11.10 40.73
CA THR A 110 -13.23 -11.79 40.29
C THR A 110 -14.43 -10.86 40.07
N SER A 111 -14.35 -9.61 40.57
CA SER A 111 -15.36 -8.56 40.45
C SER A 111 -14.74 -7.28 39.87
N GLU A 112 -15.55 -6.25 39.60
CA GLU A 112 -15.04 -4.92 39.21
C GLU A 112 -14.22 -4.32 40.35
N PRO A 113 -12.89 -4.19 40.21
CA PRO A 113 -12.04 -3.74 41.30
C PRO A 113 -12.09 -2.22 41.41
N THR A 114 -12.03 -1.71 42.64
CA THR A 114 -11.89 -0.27 42.88
C THR A 114 -10.45 0.20 42.68
N ARG A 115 -10.27 1.49 42.40
CA ARG A 115 -8.94 2.09 42.17
C ARG A 115 -7.96 1.87 43.32
N GLU A 116 -8.46 1.85 44.56
CA GLU A 116 -7.64 1.62 45.76
C GLU A 116 -7.17 0.17 45.85
N GLU A 117 -8.04 -0.79 45.52
CA GLU A 117 -7.72 -2.22 45.49
C GLU A 117 -6.69 -2.55 44.42
N ILE A 118 -6.81 -1.96 43.23
CA ILE A 118 -5.81 -2.09 42.15
C ILE A 118 -4.44 -1.64 42.65
N LYS A 119 -4.36 -0.47 43.30
CA LYS A 119 -3.10 0.07 43.83
C LYS A 119 -2.51 -0.80 44.94
N LYS A 120 -3.37 -1.33 45.83
CA LYS A 120 -2.94 -2.20 46.93
C LYS A 120 -2.36 -3.50 46.39
N ARG A 121 -3.08 -4.18 45.50
CA ARG A 121 -2.63 -5.42 44.85
C ARG A 121 -1.37 -5.21 44.02
N TYR A 122 -1.28 -4.10 43.30
CA TYR A 122 -0.07 -3.73 42.57
C TYR A 122 1.14 -3.61 43.50
N LYS A 123 0.99 -2.98 44.67
CA LYS A 123 2.10 -2.85 45.64
C LYS A 123 2.53 -4.20 46.22
N GLU A 124 1.61 -5.13 46.40
CA GLU A 124 1.90 -6.50 46.84
C GLU A 124 2.66 -7.28 45.76
N LEU A 125 2.19 -7.24 44.51
CA LEU A 125 2.80 -7.94 43.38
C LEU A 125 4.15 -7.32 42.98
N ALA A 126 4.28 -6.00 43.01
CA ALA A 126 5.53 -5.30 42.69
C ALA A 126 6.67 -5.65 43.65
N LYS A 127 6.36 -5.89 44.93
CA LYS A 127 7.34 -6.39 45.89
C LYS A 127 7.76 -7.83 45.62
N LYS A 128 6.85 -8.64 45.08
CA LYS A 128 7.10 -10.05 44.75
C LYS A 128 7.89 -10.21 43.45
N TYR A 129 7.60 -9.36 42.46
CA TYR A 129 8.20 -9.40 41.12
C TYR A 129 9.32 -8.37 40.93
N HIS A 130 9.85 -7.79 42.02
CA HIS A 130 10.97 -6.87 41.94
C HIS A 130 12.21 -7.59 41.37
N PRO A 131 12.93 -7.02 40.39
CA PRO A 131 14.08 -7.68 39.77
C PRO A 131 15.19 -8.02 40.78
N ASP A 132 15.39 -7.19 41.81
CA ASP A 132 16.35 -7.50 42.89
C ASP A 132 15.98 -8.75 43.73
N ILE A 133 14.71 -9.16 43.73
CA ILE A 133 14.21 -10.29 44.52
C ILE A 133 13.95 -11.50 43.60
N ASN A 134 13.63 -11.25 42.33
CA ASN A 134 13.22 -12.27 41.38
C ASN A 134 14.28 -12.45 40.27
N ASN A 135 14.97 -13.59 40.27
CA ASN A 135 16.03 -13.94 39.30
C ASN A 135 15.54 -14.14 37.85
N HIS A 136 14.25 -13.92 37.56
CA HIS A 136 13.62 -14.12 36.25
C HIS A 136 13.57 -12.85 35.37
N GLY A 137 14.30 -11.79 35.73
CA GLY A 137 14.42 -10.57 34.92
C GLY A 137 13.24 -9.60 35.04
N ASP A 138 13.29 -8.52 34.25
CA ASP A 138 12.37 -7.39 34.30
C ASP A 138 10.98 -7.67 33.69
N ASP A 139 10.82 -8.80 33.01
CA ASP A 139 9.65 -9.11 32.18
C ASP A 139 8.34 -9.11 32.98
N LEU A 140 8.34 -9.72 34.17
CA LEU A 140 7.16 -9.79 35.05
C LEU A 140 6.78 -8.41 35.62
N MET A 141 7.76 -7.53 35.82
CA MET A 141 7.51 -6.17 36.31
C MET A 141 6.97 -5.29 35.18
N GLN A 142 7.46 -5.47 33.96
CA GLN A 142 6.94 -4.78 32.77
C GLN A 142 5.48 -5.17 32.50
N GLU A 143 5.16 -6.47 32.59
CA GLU A 143 3.79 -6.96 32.42
C GLU A 143 2.85 -6.45 33.52
N LEU A 144 3.31 -6.43 34.78
CA LEU A 144 2.56 -5.84 35.91
C LEU A 144 2.26 -4.35 35.70
N ASN A 145 3.25 -3.58 35.22
CA ASN A 145 3.08 -2.16 34.91
C ASN A 145 2.06 -1.93 33.80
N HIS A 146 2.15 -2.73 32.74
CA HIS A 146 1.22 -2.67 31.62
C HIS A 146 -0.22 -2.95 32.07
N HIS A 147 -0.47 -4.04 32.79
CA HIS A 147 -1.80 -4.38 33.28
C HIS A 147 -2.36 -3.36 34.28
N LYS A 148 -1.52 -2.78 35.15
CA LYS A 148 -1.92 -1.69 36.05
C LYS A 148 -2.46 -0.50 35.25
N ASP A 149 -1.74 -0.08 34.23
CA ASP A 149 -2.09 1.11 33.45
C ASP A 149 -3.36 0.89 32.62
N VAL A 150 -3.56 -0.34 32.13
CA VAL A 150 -4.82 -0.76 31.49
C VAL A 150 -6.00 -0.63 32.46
N LEU A 151 -5.90 -1.21 33.67
CA LEU A 151 -6.99 -1.17 34.64
C LEU A 151 -7.29 0.25 35.13
N LEU A 152 -6.26 1.07 35.39
CA LEU A 152 -6.44 2.46 35.86
C LEU A 152 -7.03 3.38 34.79
N ASN A 153 -6.81 3.11 33.51
CA ASN A 153 -7.41 3.90 32.43
C ASN A 153 -8.92 3.66 32.29
N ILE A 154 -9.40 2.50 32.73
CA ILE A 154 -10.81 2.07 32.63
C ILE A 154 -11.57 2.46 33.89
N TYR A 155 -11.00 2.17 35.06
CA TYR A 155 -11.57 2.48 36.36
C TYR A 155 -11.09 3.86 36.85
N LYS A 156 -11.47 4.91 36.11
CA LYS A 156 -11.16 6.31 36.45
C LYS A 156 -11.84 6.76 37.74
#